data_AF-A0A535IUF2-F1
#
_entry.id   AF-A0A535IUF2-F1
#
_cell.length_a   1.000
_cell.length_b   1.000
_cell.length_c   1.000
_cell.angle_alpha   90.00
_cell.angle_beta   90.00
_cell.angle_gamma   90.00
#
_symmetry.space_group_name_H-M   'P 1'
#
loop_
_entity.id
_entity.type
_entity.pdbx_description
1 polymer ?
#
loop_
_entity_poly.entity_id
_entity_poly.type
_entity_poly.pdbx_seq_one_letter_code
_entity_poly.pdbx_strand_id
1 'polypeptide(L)'
;MAALQRAKVTNQDADLEQALSLAVSLAAGRTNIQVLVIGDGHVLSPDQTLVLPFPVSYFRIGTDAPNASLLALAARSLQGNLVALAQVANYSHVQRSIPVELYADGRLVNVQTITLGAGASGALQWGPLPPTARFLHAQILGQDALSVDHEAWAIVGGSMHGRVLLVTKGNGFLQSALALQPAIDLYKTTPDQYVVNAGNFDLTIFDGFVPATLPAGGVFFVNPPEGSYIFGKSGPEIRVSHIGAGGGGTSLLDNVDLSSIHVLRSSHLFTPALWAQPVISTPETPLLIAGENDNRRIAALSFDLHDSDLPLQPGFPILINNMVNWFLPPPVTGDGQVSPDLPVTVQTWPGADQVTITAPDQKTVTVAPPFPAAPFAQTNTIGIYQVVQQVHGQVKRGAFAVNLFDPQQSRLAPASQLPVAHSSDFSPGNNAVPRVLREIWPWIAALLLLILCIEWWLFSRGYRQQGSAATAASKSKGDWSTATRLPGSAWQR
;
A
#
# COMPACT_ATOMS: atom_id res chain seq x y z
N MET A 1 13.23 -22.17 -17.36
CA MET A 1 14.40 -21.95 -16.47
C MET A 1 15.06 -20.58 -16.64
N ALA A 2 15.02 -19.91 -17.80
CA ALA A 2 15.60 -18.57 -17.98
C ALA A 2 15.00 -17.46 -17.07
N ALA A 3 13.74 -17.62 -16.63
CA ALA A 3 13.09 -16.66 -15.72
C ALA A 3 13.69 -16.69 -14.30
N LEU A 4 13.95 -17.86 -13.73
CA LEU A 4 14.56 -17.97 -12.38
C LEU A 4 15.98 -17.40 -12.33
N GLN A 5 16.74 -17.47 -13.42
CA GLN A 5 18.10 -16.94 -13.47
C GLN A 5 18.16 -15.40 -13.36
N ARG A 6 17.03 -14.71 -13.54
CA ARG A 6 16.92 -13.25 -13.40
C ARG A 6 16.18 -12.83 -12.12
N ALA A 7 15.69 -13.78 -11.34
CA ALA A 7 15.00 -13.48 -10.08
C ALA A 7 15.99 -12.88 -9.08
N LYS A 8 15.56 -11.82 -8.39
CA LYS A 8 16.28 -11.20 -7.28
C LYS A 8 15.39 -11.30 -6.05
N VAL A 9 16.01 -11.45 -4.88
CA VAL A 9 15.28 -11.38 -3.61
C VAL A 9 14.85 -9.94 -3.38
N THR A 10 13.58 -9.77 -3.02
CA THR A 10 12.92 -8.51 -2.66
C THR A 10 12.13 -8.74 -1.38
N ASN A 11 11.68 -7.67 -0.73
CA ASN A 11 10.82 -7.73 0.44
C ASN A 11 9.32 -7.63 0.05
N GLN A 12 9.04 -7.51 -1.25
CA GLN A 12 7.70 -7.49 -1.81
C GLN A 12 6.90 -8.76 -1.45
N ASP A 13 5.64 -8.55 -1.06
CA ASP A 13 4.66 -9.62 -0.99
C ASP A 13 4.45 -10.31 -2.34
N ALA A 14 4.21 -11.62 -2.28
CA ALA A 14 3.87 -12.39 -3.46
C ALA A 14 2.42 -12.16 -3.87
N ASP A 15 2.19 -11.69 -5.11
CA ASP A 15 0.86 -11.58 -5.69
C ASP A 15 0.48 -12.89 -6.44
N LEU A 16 -0.01 -13.87 -5.67
CA LEU A 16 -0.45 -15.14 -6.24
C LEU A 16 -1.66 -14.96 -7.18
N GLU A 17 -2.57 -14.03 -6.88
CA GLU A 17 -3.78 -13.82 -7.67
C GLU A 17 -3.46 -13.34 -9.08
N GLN A 18 -2.61 -12.33 -9.21
CA GLN A 18 -2.17 -11.81 -10.50
C GLN A 18 -1.39 -12.88 -11.30
N ALA A 19 -0.51 -13.63 -10.64
CA ALA A 19 0.24 -14.71 -11.27
C ALA A 19 -0.68 -15.83 -11.82
N LEU A 20 -1.70 -16.21 -11.06
CA LEU A 20 -2.67 -17.23 -11.46
C LEU A 20 -3.61 -16.71 -12.56
N SER A 21 -4.02 -15.44 -12.52
CA SER A 21 -4.79 -14.80 -13.59
C SER A 21 -4.04 -14.84 -14.93
N LEU A 22 -2.73 -14.54 -14.90
CA LEU A 22 -1.86 -14.69 -16.07
C LEU A 22 -1.81 -16.16 -16.52
N ALA A 23 -1.65 -17.11 -15.61
CA ALA A 23 -1.67 -18.53 -15.93
C ALA A 23 -2.99 -18.97 -16.60
N VAL A 24 -4.14 -18.45 -16.13
CA VAL A 24 -5.45 -18.68 -16.75
C VAL A 24 -5.47 -18.16 -18.19
N SER A 25 -4.99 -16.94 -18.43
CA SER A 25 -4.94 -16.37 -19.78
C SER A 25 -4.04 -17.19 -20.74
N LEU A 26 -2.90 -17.69 -20.24
CA LEU A 26 -1.96 -18.51 -21.02
C LEU A 26 -2.47 -19.93 -21.29
N ALA A 27 -3.31 -20.44 -20.38
CA ALA A 27 -3.96 -21.74 -20.48
C ALA A 27 -5.14 -21.74 -21.46
N ALA A 28 -5.69 -20.58 -21.83
CA ALA A 28 -6.83 -20.47 -22.72
C ALA A 28 -6.61 -21.22 -24.06
N GLY A 29 -7.54 -22.11 -24.40
CA GLY A 29 -7.48 -22.91 -25.63
C GLY A 29 -6.48 -24.06 -25.63
N ARG A 30 -5.79 -24.32 -24.51
CA ARG A 30 -4.87 -25.47 -24.37
C ARG A 30 -5.54 -26.62 -23.63
N THR A 31 -5.19 -27.84 -23.98
CA THR A 31 -5.57 -29.04 -23.23
C THR A 31 -4.36 -29.53 -22.43
N ASN A 32 -4.61 -30.16 -21.28
CA ASN A 32 -3.57 -30.75 -20.42
C ASN A 32 -2.58 -29.72 -19.80
N ILE A 33 -3.11 -28.63 -19.22
CA ILE A 33 -2.31 -27.64 -18.47
C ILE A 33 -1.94 -28.18 -17.09
N GLN A 34 -0.69 -27.98 -16.69
CA GLN A 34 -0.22 -28.17 -15.33
C GLN A 34 0.33 -26.84 -14.81
N VAL A 35 -0.17 -26.41 -13.65
CA VAL A 35 0.34 -25.23 -12.95
C VAL A 35 1.03 -25.70 -11.67
N LEU A 36 2.31 -25.36 -11.54
CA LEU A 36 3.11 -25.62 -10.35
C LEU A 36 3.36 -24.30 -9.63
N VAL A 37 2.84 -24.18 -8.41
CA VAL A 37 3.13 -23.06 -7.50
C VAL A 37 4.26 -23.50 -6.59
N ILE A 38 5.31 -22.70 -6.49
CA ILE A 38 6.50 -22.99 -5.70
C ILE A 38 6.63 -21.88 -4.65
N GLY A 39 6.60 -22.21 -3.36
CA GLY A 39 6.67 -21.22 -2.28
C GLY A 39 6.33 -21.78 -0.91
N ASP A 40 6.23 -20.91 0.09
CA ASP A 40 5.85 -21.23 1.48
C ASP A 40 4.34 -21.19 1.72
N GLY A 41 3.57 -20.64 0.79
CA GLY A 41 2.11 -20.69 0.76
C GLY A 41 1.42 -19.58 1.57
N HIS A 42 2.16 -18.66 2.18
CA HIS A 42 1.63 -17.48 2.87
C HIS A 42 1.42 -16.31 1.91
N VAL A 43 0.53 -16.50 0.93
CA VAL A 43 0.37 -15.56 -0.20
C VAL A 43 -1.03 -14.96 -0.29
N LEU A 44 -1.96 -15.41 0.54
CA LEU A 44 -3.30 -14.85 0.68
C LEU A 44 -3.71 -14.83 2.14
N SER A 45 -4.73 -14.02 2.45
CA SER A 45 -5.39 -14.08 3.75
C SER A 45 -6.02 -15.46 3.97
N PRO A 46 -6.03 -16.00 5.21
CA PRO A 46 -6.55 -17.34 5.50
C PRO A 46 -8.00 -17.59 5.04
N ASP A 47 -8.81 -16.54 4.96
CA ASP A 47 -10.22 -16.60 4.59
C ASP A 47 -10.46 -16.55 3.07
N GLN A 48 -9.41 -16.30 2.29
CA GLN A 48 -9.49 -16.20 0.84
C GLN A 48 -9.08 -17.52 0.20
N THR A 49 -9.90 -18.04 -0.71
CA THR A 49 -9.59 -19.22 -1.52
C THR A 49 -9.84 -18.91 -2.98
N LEU A 50 -8.82 -19.09 -3.82
CA LEU A 50 -8.95 -18.89 -5.26
C LEU A 50 -9.53 -20.15 -5.93
N VAL A 51 -10.41 -19.96 -6.90
CA VAL A 51 -10.98 -21.04 -7.71
C VAL A 51 -10.47 -20.93 -9.14
N LEU A 52 -9.89 -22.01 -9.66
CA LEU A 52 -9.28 -22.04 -10.99
C LEU A 52 -9.89 -23.13 -11.87
N PRO A 53 -9.86 -22.97 -13.20
CA PRO A 53 -10.42 -23.94 -14.14
C PRO A 53 -9.52 -25.17 -14.38
N PHE A 54 -8.38 -25.29 -13.69
CA PHE A 54 -7.41 -26.38 -13.83
C PHE A 54 -6.77 -26.73 -12.49
N PRO A 55 -6.23 -27.96 -12.33
CA PRO A 55 -5.54 -28.37 -11.11
C PRO A 55 -4.24 -27.60 -10.91
N VAL A 56 -3.93 -27.29 -9.66
CA VAL A 56 -2.67 -26.66 -9.22
C VAL A 56 -1.90 -27.63 -8.34
N SER A 57 -0.63 -27.83 -8.64
CA SER A 57 0.30 -28.53 -7.78
C SER A 57 1.12 -27.54 -6.95
N TYR A 58 1.24 -27.79 -5.66
CA TYR A 58 1.97 -26.95 -4.72
C TYR A 58 3.30 -27.62 -4.34
N PHE A 59 4.41 -27.02 -4.73
CA PHE A 59 5.74 -27.38 -4.27
C PHE A 59 6.10 -26.49 -3.08
N ARG A 60 5.98 -27.06 -1.88
CA ARG A 60 6.28 -26.37 -0.64
C ARG A 60 7.79 -26.10 -0.49
N ILE A 61 8.14 -24.87 -0.21
CA ILE A 61 9.48 -24.40 0.15
C ILE A 61 9.39 -23.70 1.50
N GLY A 62 10.38 -23.91 2.36
CA GLY A 62 10.46 -23.28 3.66
C GLY A 62 10.83 -24.29 4.74
N THR A 63 11.17 -23.78 5.90
CA THR A 63 11.49 -24.58 7.08
C THR A 63 10.82 -23.95 8.28
N ASP A 64 10.44 -24.76 9.25
CA ASP A 64 9.92 -24.32 10.53
C ASP A 64 11.06 -23.81 11.45
N ALA A 65 11.82 -22.84 10.94
CA ALA A 65 12.95 -22.24 11.63
C ALA A 65 12.44 -21.22 12.66
N PRO A 66 13.08 -21.13 13.83
CA PRO A 66 12.72 -20.12 14.82
C PRO A 66 12.92 -18.73 14.23
N ASN A 67 12.00 -17.82 14.51
CA ASN A 67 12.09 -16.42 14.09
C ASN A 67 11.57 -15.48 15.19
N ALA A 68 12.06 -14.25 15.21
CA ALA A 68 11.55 -13.16 16.02
C ALA A 68 11.51 -11.88 15.17
N SER A 69 10.44 -11.10 15.32
CA SER A 69 10.23 -9.92 14.45
C SER A 69 9.75 -8.72 15.24
N LEU A 70 10.01 -7.54 14.68
CA LEU A 70 9.30 -6.31 15.01
C LEU A 70 8.05 -6.20 14.14
N LEU A 71 6.90 -6.02 14.79
CA LEU A 71 5.59 -5.88 14.14
C LEU A 71 5.11 -4.43 14.06
N ALA A 72 5.66 -3.56 14.90
CA ALA A 72 5.35 -2.13 14.91
C ALA A 72 6.44 -1.36 15.64
N LEU A 73 6.63 -0.10 15.26
CA LEU A 73 7.39 0.89 16.02
C LEU A 73 6.71 2.26 15.88
N ALA A 74 6.42 2.92 17.00
CA ALA A 74 5.82 4.25 17.00
C ALA A 74 6.34 5.10 18.16
N ALA A 75 6.26 6.42 17.98
CA ALA A 75 6.56 7.40 19.02
C ALA A 75 5.27 8.11 19.44
N ARG A 76 5.09 8.37 20.73
CA ARG A 76 3.97 9.18 21.23
C ARG A 76 4.38 9.99 22.45
N SER A 77 3.67 11.09 22.70
CA SER A 77 3.76 11.81 23.96
C SER A 77 2.85 11.15 25.00
N LEU A 78 3.41 10.76 26.14
CA LEU A 78 2.68 10.21 27.28
C LEU A 78 3.01 11.04 28.51
N GLN A 79 2.00 11.71 29.09
CA GLN A 79 2.16 12.59 30.26
C GLN A 79 3.26 13.66 30.04
N GLY A 80 3.37 14.20 28.82
CA GLY A 80 4.37 15.20 28.44
C GLY A 80 5.75 14.65 28.09
N ASN A 81 5.99 13.34 28.27
CA ASN A 81 7.24 12.70 27.91
C ASN A 81 7.11 11.96 26.57
N LEU A 82 8.09 12.13 25.70
CA LEU A 82 8.18 11.33 24.50
C LEU A 82 8.54 9.88 24.87
N VAL A 83 7.76 8.92 24.39
CA VAL A 83 7.99 7.48 24.59
C VAL A 83 7.93 6.75 23.25
N ALA A 84 8.71 5.67 23.13
CA ALA A 84 8.66 4.76 22.00
C ALA A 84 7.95 3.47 22.40
N LEU A 85 7.16 2.92 21.48
CA LEU A 85 6.49 1.63 21.62
C LEU A 85 6.86 0.74 20.46
N ALA A 86 7.29 -0.48 20.74
CA ALA A 86 7.45 -1.51 19.73
C ALA A 86 6.63 -2.75 20.07
N GLN A 87 6.14 -3.43 19.04
CA GLN A 87 5.55 -4.75 19.18
C GLN A 87 6.54 -5.80 18.67
N VAL A 88 6.78 -6.83 19.46
CA VAL A 88 7.72 -7.92 19.16
C VAL A 88 6.93 -9.22 19.14
N ALA A 89 7.24 -10.11 18.21
CA ALA A 89 6.67 -11.46 18.14
C ALA A 89 7.74 -12.55 18.14
N ASN A 90 7.44 -13.66 18.81
CA ASN A 90 8.23 -14.88 18.81
C ASN A 90 7.51 -15.97 18.00
N TYR A 91 8.05 -16.34 16.85
CA TYR A 91 7.50 -17.38 15.98
C TYR A 91 8.08 -18.78 16.24
N SER A 92 8.92 -18.93 17.26
CA SER A 92 9.45 -20.25 17.64
C SER A 92 8.47 -21.05 18.49
N HIS A 93 8.71 -22.37 18.58
CA HIS A 93 7.93 -23.31 19.41
C HIS A 93 8.34 -23.32 20.88
N VAL A 94 9.25 -22.43 21.29
CA VAL A 94 9.77 -22.35 22.65
C VAL A 94 9.74 -20.92 23.16
N GLN A 95 9.83 -20.76 24.48
CA GLN A 95 10.00 -19.44 25.07
C GLN A 95 11.36 -18.85 24.66
N ARG A 96 11.39 -17.58 24.24
CA ARG A 96 12.62 -16.83 23.93
C ARG A 96 12.69 -15.56 24.77
N SER A 97 13.90 -15.21 25.20
CA SER A 97 14.22 -13.87 25.70
C SER A 97 14.87 -13.09 24.57
N ILE A 98 14.25 -11.99 24.16
CA ILE A 98 14.57 -11.23 22.96
C ILE A 98 15.04 -9.83 23.40
N PRO A 99 16.35 -9.55 23.36
CA PRO A 99 16.87 -8.21 23.60
C PRO A 99 16.61 -7.32 22.38
N VAL A 100 16.13 -6.11 22.62
CA VAL A 100 15.81 -5.11 21.60
C VAL A 100 16.46 -3.79 21.98
N GLU A 101 17.31 -3.28 21.09
CA GLU A 101 17.91 -1.96 21.19
C GLU A 101 16.98 -0.92 20.60
N LEU A 102 16.90 0.24 21.23
CA LEU A 102 16.27 1.42 20.67
C LEU A 102 17.30 2.53 20.51
N TYR A 103 17.37 3.06 19.30
CA TYR A 103 18.17 4.23 18.94
C TYR A 103 17.25 5.42 18.65
N ALA A 104 17.70 6.61 19.03
CA ALA A 104 17.11 7.89 18.64
C ALA A 104 18.15 8.72 17.90
N ASP A 105 17.85 9.12 16.67
CA ASP A 105 18.74 9.85 15.76
C ASP A 105 20.15 9.20 15.66
N GLY A 106 20.19 7.86 15.59
CA GLY A 106 21.41 7.07 15.50
C GLY A 106 22.19 6.88 16.81
N ARG A 107 21.69 7.40 17.94
CA ARG A 107 22.30 7.18 19.26
C ARG A 107 21.51 6.15 20.05
N LEU A 108 22.21 5.16 20.61
CA LEU A 108 21.58 4.16 21.47
C LEU A 108 20.95 4.86 22.69
N VAL A 109 19.65 4.65 22.87
CA VAL A 109 18.89 5.16 24.01
C VAL A 109 18.93 4.14 25.14
N ASN A 110 18.51 2.90 24.85
CA ASN A 110 18.38 1.84 25.85
C ASN A 110 18.22 0.48 25.16
N VAL A 111 18.47 -0.60 25.89
CA VAL A 111 18.20 -1.98 25.50
C VAL A 111 17.18 -2.57 26.48
N GLN A 112 16.07 -3.10 25.97
CA GLN A 112 15.09 -3.83 26.78
C GLN A 112 15.00 -5.28 26.31
N THR A 113 14.83 -6.20 27.25
CA THR A 113 14.61 -7.62 26.93
C THR A 113 13.18 -7.99 27.24
N ILE A 114 12.49 -8.62 26.28
CA ILE A 114 11.17 -9.19 26.46
C ILE A 114 11.26 -10.72 26.43
N THR A 115 10.62 -11.39 27.39
CA THR A 115 10.48 -12.85 27.40
C THR A 115 9.11 -13.22 26.87
N LEU A 116 9.06 -13.89 25.72
CA LEU A 116 7.83 -14.29 25.05
C LEU A 116 7.74 -15.81 24.99
N GLY A 117 6.55 -16.35 25.28
CA GLY A 117 6.24 -17.76 25.06
C GLY A 117 6.26 -18.14 23.57
N ALA A 118 6.06 -19.43 23.29
CA ALA A 118 5.95 -19.92 21.92
C ALA A 118 4.77 -19.26 21.18
N GLY A 119 5.01 -18.74 19.97
CA GLY A 119 3.99 -18.07 19.16
C GLY A 119 3.42 -16.76 19.73
N ALA A 120 3.97 -16.26 20.85
CA ALA A 120 3.42 -15.10 21.55
C ALA A 120 3.98 -13.78 20.99
N SER A 121 3.20 -12.71 21.13
CA SER A 121 3.64 -11.33 20.90
C SER A 121 3.50 -10.49 22.17
N GLY A 122 4.25 -9.40 22.24
CA GLY A 122 4.21 -8.47 23.36
C GLY A 122 4.76 -7.10 23.00
N ALA A 123 4.55 -6.12 23.87
CA ALA A 123 4.96 -4.74 23.66
C ALA A 123 6.14 -4.36 24.56
N LEU A 124 7.07 -3.60 24.00
CA LEU A 124 8.13 -2.90 24.71
C LEU A 124 7.85 -1.40 24.71
N GLN A 125 8.21 -0.72 25.80
CA GLN A 125 8.09 0.72 25.92
C GLN A 125 9.38 1.32 26.45
N TRP A 126 9.95 2.25 25.70
CA TRP A 126 11.10 3.04 26.14
C TRP A 126 10.68 4.48 26.41
N GLY A 127 11.22 5.06 27.46
CA GLY A 127 11.05 6.47 27.76
C GLY A 127 11.53 6.84 29.16
N PRO A 128 11.71 8.13 29.43
CA PRO A 128 11.53 9.25 28.49
C PRO A 128 12.64 9.30 27.42
N LEU A 129 12.27 9.62 26.17
CA LEU A 129 13.18 9.87 25.06
C LEU A 129 13.62 11.35 25.02
N PRO A 130 14.73 11.69 24.35
CA PRO A 130 15.10 13.08 24.10
C PRO A 130 13.95 13.84 23.40
N PRO A 131 13.52 15.02 23.90
CA PRO A 131 12.40 15.77 23.30
C PRO A 131 12.64 16.21 21.85
N THR A 132 13.91 16.27 21.44
CA THR A 132 14.34 16.67 20.09
C THR A 132 14.50 15.48 19.14
N ALA A 133 14.22 14.25 19.60
CA ALA A 133 14.37 13.06 18.78
C ALA A 133 13.48 13.17 17.53
N ARG A 134 14.02 12.85 16.34
CA ARG A 134 13.27 12.89 15.08
C ARG A 134 13.03 11.52 14.48
N PHE A 135 14.01 10.64 14.61
CA PHE A 135 13.96 9.30 14.08
C PHE A 135 14.22 8.27 15.17
N LEU A 136 13.43 7.21 15.18
CA LEU A 136 13.63 6.03 16.02
C LEU A 136 14.05 4.86 15.15
N HIS A 137 14.94 4.03 15.68
CA HIS A 137 15.33 2.76 15.09
C HIS A 137 15.35 1.70 16.20
N ALA A 138 14.51 0.68 16.07
CA ALA A 138 14.52 -0.47 16.96
C ALA A 138 15.18 -1.65 16.25
N GLN A 139 16.02 -2.38 16.98
CA GLN A 139 16.77 -3.52 16.44
C GLN A 139 16.75 -4.69 17.42
N ILE A 140 16.31 -5.86 16.95
CA ILE A 140 16.43 -7.11 17.71
C ILE A 140 17.91 -7.55 17.70
N LEU A 141 18.44 -7.86 18.88
CA LEU A 141 19.77 -8.45 19.02
C LEU A 141 19.68 -9.97 18.94
N GLY A 142 20.16 -10.53 17.84
CA GLY A 142 20.26 -11.95 17.65
C GLY A 142 20.52 -12.31 16.20
N GLN A 143 20.61 -13.61 15.95
CA GLN A 143 20.51 -14.15 14.61
C GLN A 143 19.46 -15.24 14.63
N ASP A 144 18.59 -15.22 13.65
CA ASP A 144 17.72 -16.33 13.30
C ASP A 144 17.50 -16.33 11.78
N ALA A 145 16.51 -17.07 11.30
CA ALA A 145 16.41 -17.41 9.89
C ALA A 145 15.96 -16.25 8.98
N LEU A 146 15.45 -15.15 9.55
CA LEU A 146 15.11 -13.93 8.81
C LEU A 146 15.63 -12.73 9.59
N SER A 147 16.49 -11.91 8.99
CA SER A 147 17.09 -10.75 9.67
C SER A 147 16.47 -9.42 9.26
N VAL A 148 15.75 -9.39 8.15
CA VAL A 148 15.15 -8.15 7.61
C VAL A 148 13.97 -7.65 8.48
N ASP A 149 13.39 -8.52 9.31
CA ASP A 149 12.32 -8.19 10.26
C ASP A 149 12.85 -7.90 11.68
N HIS A 150 14.18 -7.85 11.86
CA HIS A 150 14.82 -7.44 13.12
C HIS A 150 14.92 -5.93 13.27
N GLU A 151 14.70 -5.17 12.21
CA GLU A 151 14.84 -3.72 12.20
C GLU A 151 13.49 -3.04 11.96
N ALA A 152 13.25 -1.94 12.68
CA ALA A 152 12.08 -1.10 12.49
C ALA A 152 12.42 0.37 12.68
N TRP A 153 11.80 1.23 11.87
CA TRP A 153 12.06 2.66 11.83
C TRP A 153 10.78 3.46 12.06
N ALA A 154 10.86 4.56 12.80
CA ALA A 154 9.71 5.44 13.02
C ALA A 154 10.11 6.90 13.04
N ILE A 155 9.16 7.77 12.70
CA ILE A 155 9.34 9.22 12.73
C ILE A 155 8.60 9.78 13.95
N VAL A 156 9.27 10.66 14.68
CA VAL A 156 8.74 11.35 15.85
C VAL A 156 8.08 12.66 15.43
N GLY A 157 6.87 12.94 15.92
CA GLY A 157 6.24 14.26 15.79
C GLY A 157 5.68 14.58 14.39
N GLY A 158 5.82 13.67 13.43
CA GLY A 158 5.35 13.84 12.06
C GLY A 158 6.50 13.91 11.06
N SER A 159 6.19 13.57 9.82
CA SER A 159 7.16 13.45 8.73
C SER A 159 7.73 14.77 8.25
N MET A 160 7.08 15.91 8.51
CA MET A 160 7.51 17.25 8.10
C MET A 160 6.90 18.29 9.06
N HIS A 161 7.69 19.23 9.55
CA HIS A 161 7.21 20.32 10.42
C HIS A 161 6.95 21.60 9.61
N GLY A 162 5.77 22.19 9.79
CA GLY A 162 5.43 23.50 9.22
C GLY A 162 5.43 24.61 10.27
N ARG A 163 5.92 25.80 9.90
CA ARG A 163 5.89 26.97 10.79
C ARG A 163 4.55 27.69 10.64
N VAL A 164 3.78 27.76 11.71
CA VAL A 164 2.44 28.37 11.70
C VAL A 164 2.44 29.66 12.50
N LEU A 165 2.01 30.76 11.90
CA LEU A 165 1.80 32.04 12.61
C LEU A 165 0.31 32.25 12.88
N LEU A 166 -0.06 32.39 14.14
CA LEU A 166 -1.39 32.83 14.56
C LEU A 166 -1.37 34.33 14.89
N VAL A 167 -2.13 35.10 14.13
CA VAL A 167 -2.36 36.54 14.33
C VAL A 167 -3.73 36.72 14.98
N THR A 168 -3.76 36.97 16.29
CA THR A 168 -5.01 37.00 17.07
C THR A 168 -4.95 38.03 18.20
N LYS A 169 -6.12 38.53 18.62
CA LYS A 169 -6.25 39.33 19.86
C LYS A 169 -6.36 38.48 21.12
N GLY A 170 -6.46 37.15 21.01
CA GLY A 170 -6.52 36.26 22.18
C GLY A 170 -7.40 35.02 22.05
N ASN A 171 -7.58 34.45 20.86
CA ASN A 171 -8.43 33.28 20.65
C ASN A 171 -7.81 32.01 21.28
N GLY A 172 -8.34 31.62 22.45
CA GLY A 172 -7.84 30.47 23.22
C GLY A 172 -8.18 29.12 22.58
N PHE A 173 -9.27 29.06 21.80
CA PHE A 173 -9.68 27.85 21.10
C PHE A 173 -8.69 27.48 20.00
N LEU A 174 -8.33 28.44 19.13
CA LEU A 174 -7.32 28.23 18.10
C LEU A 174 -5.95 27.90 18.70
N GLN A 175 -5.54 28.64 19.73
CA GLN A 175 -4.26 28.39 20.41
C GLN A 175 -4.19 26.95 20.94
N SER A 176 -5.24 26.48 21.61
CA SER A 176 -5.27 25.13 22.18
C SER A 176 -5.32 24.06 21.09
N ALA A 177 -6.17 24.20 20.08
CA ALA A 177 -6.30 23.21 19.00
C ALA A 177 -5.04 23.11 18.14
N LEU A 178 -4.35 24.24 17.88
CA LEU A 178 -3.08 24.26 17.13
C LEU A 178 -1.93 23.70 17.98
N ALA A 179 -1.88 23.98 19.28
CA ALA A 179 -0.84 23.45 20.17
C ALA A 179 -0.88 21.92 20.32
N LEU A 180 -2.03 21.29 20.03
CA LEU A 180 -2.17 19.83 19.99
C LEU A 180 -1.60 19.19 18.72
N GLN A 181 -1.24 19.99 17.69
CA GLN A 181 -0.76 19.46 16.42
C GLN A 181 0.75 19.18 16.50
N PRO A 182 1.20 17.92 16.36
CA PRO A 182 2.61 17.57 16.53
C PRO A 182 3.49 18.06 15.37
N ALA A 183 2.89 18.24 14.18
CA ALA A 183 3.58 18.57 12.94
C ALA A 183 3.80 20.09 12.73
N ILE A 184 3.58 20.93 13.73
CA ILE A 184 3.73 22.38 13.58
C ILE A 184 4.56 23.03 14.67
N ASP A 185 5.32 24.05 14.28
CA ASP A 185 5.88 25.02 15.20
C ASP A 185 4.97 26.24 15.24
N LEU A 186 4.24 26.43 16.35
CA LEU A 186 3.27 27.52 16.51
C LEU A 186 3.93 28.81 17.03
N TYR A 187 3.71 29.90 16.32
CA TYR A 187 4.11 31.26 16.67
C TYR A 187 2.89 32.16 16.81
N LYS A 188 2.97 33.20 17.64
CA LYS A 188 1.85 34.11 17.90
C LYS A 188 2.27 35.58 17.82
N THR A 189 1.39 36.40 17.26
CA THR A 189 1.47 37.87 17.31
C THR A 189 0.08 38.48 17.41
N THR A 190 -0.01 39.77 17.74
CA THR A 190 -1.26 40.53 17.66
C THR A 190 -1.41 41.19 16.29
N PRO A 191 -2.65 41.54 15.86
CA PRO A 191 -2.85 42.29 14.63
C PRO A 191 -2.06 43.61 14.55
N ASP A 192 -1.96 44.34 15.66
CA ASP A 192 -1.25 45.63 15.71
C ASP A 192 0.28 45.51 15.56
N GLN A 193 0.82 44.33 15.87
CA GLN A 193 2.25 44.01 15.74
C GLN A 193 2.55 43.20 14.49
N TYR A 194 1.53 42.83 13.70
CA TYR A 194 1.73 42.02 12.51
C TYR A 194 2.48 42.82 11.43
N VAL A 195 3.61 42.27 11.00
CA VAL A 195 4.39 42.78 9.89
C VAL A 195 4.42 41.71 8.80
N VAL A 196 4.05 42.10 7.58
CA VAL A 196 3.99 41.20 6.43
C VAL A 196 5.37 40.58 6.18
N ASN A 197 5.42 39.26 6.05
CA ASN A 197 6.65 38.49 5.84
C ASN A 197 7.73 38.72 6.91
N ALA A 198 7.35 39.08 8.15
CA ALA A 198 8.25 39.07 9.29
C ALA A 198 8.56 37.62 9.72
N GLY A 199 9.37 36.95 8.92
CA GLY A 199 9.71 35.54 9.04
C GLY A 199 9.09 34.67 7.95
N ASN A 200 9.66 33.47 7.80
CA ASN A 200 9.20 32.46 6.86
C ASN A 200 8.20 31.53 7.56
N PHE A 201 6.91 31.78 7.33
CA PHE A 201 5.82 30.94 7.81
C PHE A 201 5.16 30.21 6.64
N ASP A 202 4.73 28.98 6.91
CA ASP A 202 4.14 28.08 5.93
C ASP A 202 2.62 28.20 5.87
N LEU A 203 2.03 28.52 7.02
CA LEU A 203 0.64 28.87 7.18
C LEU A 203 0.54 30.09 8.09
N THR A 204 -0.21 31.10 7.66
CA THR A 204 -0.59 32.22 8.52
C THR A 204 -2.10 32.21 8.75
N ILE A 205 -2.49 32.21 10.02
CA ILE A 205 -3.88 32.22 10.46
C ILE A 205 -4.20 33.62 10.97
N PHE A 206 -5.17 34.29 10.36
CA PHE A 206 -5.64 35.60 10.79
C PHE A 206 -7.01 35.48 11.44
N ASP A 207 -7.12 35.95 12.68
CA ASP A 207 -8.32 35.87 13.49
C ASP A 207 -8.87 37.28 13.75
N GLY A 208 -10.06 37.58 13.20
CA GLY A 208 -10.71 38.88 13.30
C GLY A 208 -9.99 40.02 12.54
N PHE A 209 -9.07 39.68 11.63
CA PHE A 209 -8.18 40.62 10.96
C PHE A 209 -7.85 40.13 9.55
N VAL A 210 -7.69 41.05 8.60
CA VAL A 210 -7.17 40.76 7.25
C VAL A 210 -6.12 41.81 6.91
N PRO A 211 -4.88 41.43 6.58
CA PRO A 211 -3.85 42.40 6.23
C PRO A 211 -4.06 42.97 4.81
N ALA A 212 -3.57 44.19 4.57
CA ALA A 212 -3.60 44.80 3.24
C ALA A 212 -2.76 44.04 2.19
N THR A 213 -1.72 43.32 2.64
CA THR A 213 -0.88 42.48 1.79
C THR A 213 -0.75 41.10 2.42
N LEU A 214 -0.98 40.07 1.62
CA LEU A 214 -0.93 38.69 2.08
C LEU A 214 0.53 38.21 2.22
N PRO A 215 0.83 37.40 3.25
CA PRO A 215 2.15 36.80 3.40
C PRO A 215 2.39 35.74 2.31
N ALA A 216 3.60 35.23 2.19
CA ALA A 216 3.85 33.99 1.44
C ALA A 216 3.21 32.76 2.14
N GLY A 217 3.07 31.66 1.40
CA GLY A 217 2.52 30.41 1.95
C GLY A 217 0.99 30.38 2.06
N GLY A 218 0.48 29.38 2.77
CA GLY A 218 -0.96 29.18 2.98
C GLY A 218 -1.56 30.23 3.91
N VAL A 219 -2.84 30.56 3.69
CA VAL A 219 -3.54 31.55 4.52
C VAL A 219 -4.89 31.02 4.97
N PHE A 220 -5.15 31.11 6.28
CA PHE A 220 -6.46 30.78 6.86
C PHE A 220 -7.04 32.02 7.55
N PHE A 221 -8.21 32.47 7.11
CA PHE A 221 -8.93 33.56 7.75
C PHE A 221 -10.00 33.00 8.68
N VAL A 222 -10.08 33.55 9.89
CA VAL A 222 -11.11 33.24 10.87
C VAL A 222 -11.83 34.55 11.18
N ASN A 223 -13.14 34.56 11.00
CA ASN A 223 -13.98 35.73 11.20
C ASN A 223 -13.47 37.02 10.51
N PRO A 224 -13.24 37.01 9.18
CA PRO A 224 -12.73 38.20 8.50
C PRO A 224 -13.78 39.32 8.48
N PRO A 225 -13.41 40.58 8.80
CA PRO A 225 -14.35 41.70 8.82
C PRO A 225 -14.97 41.95 7.45
N GLU A 226 -16.04 42.76 7.39
CA GLU A 226 -16.72 43.08 6.13
C GLU A 226 -15.75 43.67 5.08
N GLY A 227 -15.78 43.12 3.87
CA GLY A 227 -14.87 43.54 2.81
C GLY A 227 -14.82 42.61 1.61
N SER A 228 -13.96 42.98 0.66
CA SER A 228 -13.64 42.16 -0.52
C SER A 228 -12.19 41.71 -0.43
N TYR A 229 -11.99 40.40 -0.56
CA TYR A 229 -10.72 39.71 -0.32
C TYR A 229 -10.45 38.70 -1.43
N ILE A 230 -9.27 38.09 -1.39
CA ILE A 230 -8.86 37.08 -2.37
C ILE A 230 -9.84 35.89 -2.44
N PHE A 231 -10.39 35.47 -1.31
CA PHE A 231 -11.32 34.34 -1.21
C PHE A 231 -12.77 34.69 -1.57
N GLY A 232 -13.06 35.96 -1.89
CA GLY A 232 -14.40 36.45 -2.19
C GLY A 232 -14.82 37.63 -1.31
N LYS A 233 -16.12 37.76 -1.04
CA LYS A 233 -16.69 38.85 -0.24
C LYS A 233 -17.15 38.36 1.14
N SER A 234 -16.75 39.07 2.19
CA SER A 234 -17.34 38.98 3.53
C SER A 234 -18.36 40.10 3.68
N GLY A 235 -19.64 39.73 3.77
CA GLY A 235 -20.76 40.66 3.95
C GLY A 235 -21.16 40.84 5.42
N PRO A 236 -22.29 41.52 5.68
CA PRO A 236 -22.77 41.71 7.04
C PRO A 236 -23.07 40.38 7.74
N GLU A 237 -23.05 40.42 9.07
CA GLU A 237 -23.47 39.28 9.88
C GLU A 237 -24.97 39.01 9.70
N ILE A 238 -25.26 37.74 9.43
CA ILE A 238 -26.62 37.22 9.31
C ILE A 238 -26.82 36.06 10.28
N ARG A 239 -28.08 35.80 10.65
CA ARG A 239 -28.43 34.56 11.34
C ARG A 239 -28.37 33.40 10.35
N VAL A 240 -27.88 32.27 10.84
CA VAL A 240 -27.74 31.05 10.04
C VAL A 240 -28.51 29.92 10.71
N SER A 241 -28.93 28.95 9.90
CA SER A 241 -29.70 27.81 10.38
C SER A 241 -28.89 26.51 10.27
N HIS A 242 -29.53 25.44 9.82
CA HIS A 242 -29.00 24.08 9.78
C HIS A 242 -27.59 24.03 9.16
N ILE A 243 -26.65 23.43 9.89
CA ILE A 243 -25.26 23.24 9.46
C ILE A 243 -25.15 21.88 8.79
N GLY A 244 -24.52 21.86 7.61
CA GLY A 244 -24.24 20.64 6.89
C GLY A 244 -22.91 20.70 6.13
N ALA A 245 -22.54 19.57 5.55
CA ALA A 245 -21.41 19.51 4.64
C ALA A 245 -21.71 20.31 3.37
N GLY A 246 -20.71 21.07 2.91
CA GLY A 246 -20.73 21.72 1.61
C GLY A 246 -20.50 20.72 0.48
N GLY A 247 -20.65 21.20 -0.76
CA GLY A 247 -20.44 20.37 -1.96
C GLY A 247 -18.98 20.09 -2.30
N GLY A 248 -18.02 20.77 -1.66
CA GLY A 248 -16.58 20.59 -1.89
C GLY A 248 -15.80 20.27 -0.61
N GLY A 249 -14.57 19.76 -0.77
CA GLY A 249 -13.67 19.55 0.37
C GLY A 249 -14.05 18.42 1.34
N THR A 250 -14.65 17.33 0.86
CA THR A 250 -15.05 16.19 1.72
C THR A 250 -13.94 15.65 2.60
N SER A 251 -12.68 15.63 2.11
CA SER A 251 -11.52 15.18 2.90
C SER A 251 -11.18 16.10 4.09
N LEU A 252 -11.58 17.37 4.07
CA LEU A 252 -11.40 18.27 5.21
C LEU A 252 -12.36 17.94 6.37
N LEU A 253 -13.45 17.22 6.08
CA LEU A 253 -14.46 16.78 7.04
C LEU A 253 -14.30 15.31 7.43
N ASP A 254 -13.21 14.64 7.04
CA ASP A 254 -12.95 13.25 7.42
C ASP A 254 -12.96 13.12 8.95
N ASN A 255 -13.86 12.28 9.47
CA ASN A 255 -14.10 12.06 10.91
C ASN A 255 -14.60 13.29 11.69
N VAL A 256 -15.14 14.31 11.01
CA VAL A 256 -15.75 15.48 11.63
C VAL A 256 -17.27 15.33 11.63
N ASP A 257 -17.87 15.16 12.81
CA ASP A 257 -19.32 15.14 12.96
C ASP A 257 -19.89 16.55 13.12
N LEU A 258 -20.47 17.09 12.05
CA LEU A 258 -21.10 18.41 12.03
C LEU A 258 -22.44 18.45 12.78
N SER A 259 -23.10 17.30 13.00
CA SER A 259 -24.39 17.25 13.68
C SER A 259 -24.30 17.59 15.17
N SER A 260 -23.08 17.53 15.73
CA SER A 260 -22.77 17.93 17.09
C SER A 260 -22.77 19.44 17.35
N ILE A 261 -22.82 20.27 16.30
CA ILE A 261 -22.80 21.73 16.42
C ILE A 261 -24.24 22.23 16.60
N HIS A 262 -24.55 22.75 17.77
CA HIS A 262 -25.92 23.17 18.12
C HIS A 262 -26.07 24.69 18.22
N VAL A 263 -24.98 25.42 18.39
CA VAL A 263 -24.96 26.86 18.59
C VAL A 263 -24.09 27.51 17.53
N LEU A 264 -24.72 28.36 16.73
CA LEU A 264 -24.06 29.33 15.87
C LEU A 264 -24.98 30.55 15.75
N ARG A 265 -24.61 31.66 16.39
CA ARG A 265 -25.51 32.83 16.51
C ARG A 265 -25.60 33.63 15.22
N SER A 266 -24.46 33.94 14.64
CA SER A 266 -24.32 34.72 13.41
C SER A 266 -23.08 34.28 12.63
N SER A 267 -23.11 34.57 11.34
CA SER A 267 -22.01 34.39 10.41
C SER A 267 -22.01 35.54 9.44
N HIS A 268 -20.83 35.99 9.00
CA HIS A 268 -20.74 36.86 7.83
C HIS A 268 -21.37 36.18 6.62
N LEU A 269 -22.11 36.96 5.81
CA LEU A 269 -22.63 36.51 4.52
C LEU A 269 -21.46 36.38 3.54
N PHE A 270 -21.01 35.15 3.30
CA PHE A 270 -19.90 34.85 2.41
C PHE A 270 -20.38 34.68 0.97
N THR A 271 -19.71 35.38 0.06
CA THR A 271 -19.81 35.12 -1.38
C THR A 271 -18.44 34.65 -1.87
N PRO A 272 -18.22 33.32 -1.98
CA PRO A 272 -16.92 32.76 -2.33
C PRO A 272 -16.46 33.18 -3.73
N ALA A 273 -15.15 33.28 -3.93
CA ALA A 273 -14.56 33.35 -5.25
C ALA A 273 -14.79 32.04 -6.03
N LEU A 274 -14.73 32.08 -7.37
CA LEU A 274 -15.02 30.91 -8.22
C LEU A 274 -14.14 29.68 -7.95
N TRP A 275 -12.91 29.88 -7.48
CA TRP A 275 -11.97 28.82 -7.14
C TRP A 275 -12.17 28.27 -5.71
N ALA A 276 -12.88 28.99 -4.85
CA ALA A 276 -13.08 28.64 -3.45
C ALA A 276 -14.34 27.79 -3.30
N GLN A 277 -14.19 26.61 -2.69
CA GLN A 277 -15.30 25.67 -2.53
C GLN A 277 -15.85 25.72 -1.10
N PRO A 278 -17.18 25.69 -0.92
CA PRO A 278 -17.80 25.48 0.39
C PRO A 278 -17.50 24.09 0.94
N VAL A 279 -16.94 24.05 2.15
CA VAL A 279 -16.63 22.84 2.93
C VAL A 279 -17.71 22.60 3.98
N ILE A 280 -18.10 23.65 4.71
CA ILE A 280 -19.23 23.65 5.64
C ILE A 280 -20.20 24.73 5.16
N SER A 281 -21.48 24.41 5.10
CA SER A 281 -22.51 25.32 4.58
C SER A 281 -23.78 25.31 5.42
N THR A 282 -24.49 26.43 5.36
CA THR A 282 -25.92 26.51 5.67
C THR A 282 -26.71 26.90 4.41
N PRO A 283 -28.06 26.84 4.44
CA PRO A 283 -28.86 27.32 3.32
C PRO A 283 -28.64 28.80 2.99
N GLU A 284 -28.25 29.62 3.98
CA GLU A 284 -28.09 31.07 3.83
C GLU A 284 -26.70 31.47 3.35
N THR A 285 -25.64 30.81 3.84
CA THR A 285 -24.25 31.16 3.54
C THR A 285 -23.31 29.97 3.78
N PRO A 286 -22.19 29.86 3.03
CA PRO A 286 -21.11 28.97 3.43
C PRO A 286 -20.48 29.45 4.75
N LEU A 287 -20.09 28.50 5.59
CA LEU A 287 -19.46 28.73 6.88
C LEU A 287 -17.94 28.55 6.85
N LEU A 288 -17.48 27.56 6.09
CA LEU A 288 -16.07 27.33 5.82
C LEU A 288 -15.89 27.17 4.32
N ILE A 289 -15.01 27.97 3.73
CA ILE A 289 -14.57 27.80 2.35
C ILE A 289 -13.10 27.49 2.29
N ALA A 290 -12.70 26.67 1.32
CA ALA A 290 -11.31 26.33 1.07
C ALA A 290 -11.08 26.14 -0.43
N GLY A 291 -9.87 26.44 -0.89
CA GLY A 291 -9.48 26.22 -2.28
C GLY A 291 -8.03 26.58 -2.53
N GLU A 292 -7.60 26.36 -3.78
CA GLU A 292 -6.26 26.70 -4.23
C GLU A 292 -6.34 27.78 -5.30
N ASN A 293 -5.55 28.84 -5.14
CA ASN A 293 -5.41 29.92 -6.11
C ASN A 293 -3.93 30.26 -6.27
N ASP A 294 -3.43 30.31 -7.50
CA ASP A 294 -2.01 30.60 -7.80
C ASP A 294 -1.04 29.72 -6.99
N ASN A 295 -1.26 28.39 -6.99
CA ASN A 295 -0.48 27.40 -6.24
C ASN A 295 -0.42 27.67 -4.72
N ARG A 296 -1.44 28.34 -4.18
CA ARG A 296 -1.55 28.66 -2.76
C ARG A 296 -2.89 28.20 -2.22
N ARG A 297 -2.85 27.43 -1.15
CA ARG A 297 -4.04 27.04 -0.39
C ARG A 297 -4.53 28.21 0.45
N ILE A 298 -5.81 28.48 0.38
CA ILE A 298 -6.49 29.54 1.13
C ILE A 298 -7.79 28.98 1.68
N ALA A 299 -8.09 29.28 2.94
CA ALA A 299 -9.38 28.99 3.54
C ALA A 299 -9.90 30.18 4.34
N ALA A 300 -11.23 30.23 4.53
CA ALA A 300 -11.87 31.24 5.36
C ALA A 300 -13.07 30.66 6.12
N LEU A 301 -13.09 30.89 7.44
CA LEU A 301 -14.21 30.64 8.34
C LEU A 301 -14.98 31.93 8.56
N SER A 302 -16.30 31.90 8.37
CA SER A 302 -17.15 33.09 8.28
C SER A 302 -17.67 33.64 9.60
N PHE A 303 -17.36 33.01 10.72
CA PHE A 303 -17.92 33.37 12.02
C PHE A 303 -16.84 33.38 13.11
N ASP A 304 -17.12 34.10 14.19
CA ASP A 304 -16.32 34.06 15.40
C ASP A 304 -16.52 32.73 16.13
N LEU A 305 -15.42 32.01 16.38
CA LEU A 305 -15.45 30.77 17.16
C LEU A 305 -16.05 30.96 18.56
N HIS A 306 -16.03 32.17 19.14
CA HIS A 306 -16.64 32.46 20.44
C HIS A 306 -18.18 32.51 20.40
N ASP A 307 -18.79 32.66 19.22
CA ASP A 307 -20.23 32.66 19.02
C ASP A 307 -20.80 31.31 18.58
N SER A 308 -19.99 30.25 18.69
CA SER A 308 -20.36 28.87 18.40
C SER A 308 -19.95 27.90 19.50
N ASP A 309 -20.66 26.77 19.62
CA ASP A 309 -20.23 25.64 20.44
C ASP A 309 -19.24 24.71 19.72
N LEU A 310 -18.97 24.92 18.41
CA LEU A 310 -18.02 24.12 17.63
C LEU A 310 -16.69 23.89 18.37
N PRO A 311 -16.01 24.92 18.94
CA PRO A 311 -14.74 24.69 19.64
C PRO A 311 -14.79 23.75 20.84
N LEU A 312 -15.98 23.51 21.39
CA LEU A 312 -16.22 22.61 22.52
C LEU A 312 -16.54 21.18 22.06
N GLN A 313 -16.80 20.97 20.77
CA GLN A 313 -17.14 19.67 20.22
C GLN A 313 -15.89 18.84 19.90
N PRO A 314 -15.95 17.51 20.03
CA PRO A 314 -14.85 16.61 19.65
C PRO A 314 -14.40 16.77 18.19
N GLY A 315 -15.30 17.19 17.30
CA GLY A 315 -15.00 17.41 15.88
C GLY A 315 -14.07 18.60 15.60
N PHE A 316 -13.97 19.59 16.49
CA PHE A 316 -13.13 20.78 16.26
C PHE A 316 -11.63 20.49 16.19
N PRO A 317 -11.00 19.80 17.16
CA PRO A 317 -9.58 19.45 17.05
C PRO A 317 -9.28 18.57 15.83
N ILE A 318 -10.24 17.74 15.40
CA ILE A 318 -10.12 16.92 14.18
C ILE A 318 -10.17 17.81 12.93
N LEU A 319 -11.11 18.75 12.86
CA LEU A 319 -11.19 19.73 11.77
C LEU A 319 -9.89 20.55 11.66
N ILE A 320 -9.35 21.03 12.78
CA ILE A 320 -8.09 21.78 12.79
C ILE A 320 -6.92 20.88 12.32
N ASN A 321 -6.88 19.60 12.71
CA ASN A 321 -5.89 18.64 12.21
C ASN A 321 -6.00 18.45 10.69
N ASN A 322 -7.21 18.21 10.17
CA ASN A 322 -7.46 18.07 8.74
C ASN A 322 -7.06 19.33 7.96
N MET A 323 -7.40 20.52 8.48
CA MET A 323 -7.03 21.80 7.89
C MET A 323 -5.51 22.00 7.89
N VAL A 324 -4.82 21.69 8.99
CA VAL A 324 -3.35 21.77 9.07
C VAL A 324 -2.71 20.80 8.07
N ASN A 325 -3.16 19.55 8.00
CA ASN A 325 -2.64 18.58 7.02
C ASN A 325 -2.93 19.01 5.57
N TRP A 326 -4.06 19.68 5.33
CA TRP A 326 -4.37 20.24 4.03
C TRP A 326 -3.50 21.46 3.71
N PHE A 327 -3.14 22.32 4.66
CA PHE A 327 -2.18 23.40 4.38
C PHE A 327 -0.75 22.90 4.26
N LEU A 328 -0.37 21.92 5.09
CA LEU A 328 0.98 21.44 5.32
C LEU A 328 1.01 19.91 5.13
N PRO A 329 0.87 19.43 3.87
CA PRO A 329 0.73 18.00 3.62
C PRO A 329 1.98 17.24 4.04
N PRO A 330 1.85 16.14 4.82
CA PRO A 330 2.96 15.25 5.08
C PRO A 330 3.40 14.59 3.77
N PRO A 331 4.71 14.30 3.57
CA PRO A 331 5.20 13.65 2.35
C PRO A 331 4.44 12.39 1.96
N VAL A 332 4.01 11.58 2.93
CA VAL A 332 3.18 10.39 2.71
C VAL A 332 1.98 10.48 3.64
N THR A 333 0.82 10.05 3.15
CA THR A 333 -0.43 10.01 3.93
C THR A 333 -0.31 9.08 5.14
N GLY A 334 -1.09 9.35 6.19
CA GLY A 334 -1.08 8.56 7.42
C GLY A 334 0.07 8.93 8.36
N ASP A 335 0.65 7.94 9.01
CA ASP A 335 1.75 8.08 9.98
C ASP A 335 3.14 8.04 9.34
N GLY A 336 3.21 8.02 8.00
CA GLY A 336 4.46 7.93 7.25
C GLY A 336 5.09 6.54 7.29
N GLN A 337 4.32 5.50 7.59
CA GLN A 337 4.73 4.09 7.48
C GLN A 337 4.33 3.52 6.12
N VAL A 338 5.26 2.80 5.49
CA VAL A 338 5.08 2.23 4.16
C VAL A 338 5.61 0.80 4.15
N SER A 339 4.89 -0.13 3.52
CA SER A 339 5.38 -1.49 3.27
C SER A 339 6.42 -1.50 2.15
N PRO A 340 7.44 -2.35 2.24
CA PRO A 340 8.50 -2.41 1.24
C PRO A 340 7.97 -2.82 -0.13
N ASP A 341 8.70 -2.40 -1.17
CA ASP A 341 8.44 -2.70 -2.58
C ASP A 341 7.05 -2.27 -3.12
N LEU A 342 6.31 -1.45 -2.37
CA LEU A 342 5.10 -0.79 -2.85
C LEU A 342 5.40 0.62 -3.38
N PRO A 343 4.77 1.05 -4.49
CA PRO A 343 4.89 2.40 -5.00
C PRO A 343 4.24 3.40 -4.04
N VAL A 344 4.99 4.44 -3.66
CA VAL A 344 4.55 5.51 -2.77
C VAL A 344 4.25 6.76 -3.57
N THR A 345 3.06 7.32 -3.39
CA THR A 345 2.75 8.65 -3.94
C THR A 345 3.07 9.71 -2.90
N VAL A 346 4.03 10.58 -3.23
CA VAL A 346 4.43 11.67 -2.34
C VAL A 346 3.50 12.87 -2.52
N GLN A 347 2.96 13.37 -1.41
CA GLN A 347 2.18 14.60 -1.40
C GLN A 347 3.09 15.82 -1.52
N THR A 348 2.74 16.71 -2.44
CA THR A 348 3.53 17.91 -2.71
C THR A 348 2.90 19.12 -2.02
N TRP A 349 3.76 19.98 -1.48
CA TRP A 349 3.32 21.27 -0.98
C TRP A 349 2.83 22.16 -2.12
N PRO A 350 1.82 23.02 -1.90
CA PRO A 350 1.39 24.00 -2.89
C PRO A 350 2.55 24.89 -3.32
N GLY A 351 2.79 24.99 -4.63
CA GLY A 351 3.90 25.77 -5.20
C GLY A 351 5.26 25.07 -5.11
N ALA A 352 5.29 23.74 -4.96
CA ALA A 352 6.51 22.97 -5.13
C ALA A 352 6.98 23.01 -6.59
N ASP A 353 8.28 23.28 -6.78
CA ASP A 353 8.94 23.36 -8.08
C ASP A 353 9.71 22.07 -8.39
N GLN A 354 10.21 21.39 -7.35
CA GLN A 354 10.98 20.15 -7.46
C GLN A 354 10.74 19.27 -6.22
N VAL A 355 10.63 17.97 -6.44
CA VAL A 355 10.54 16.97 -5.36
C VAL A 355 11.56 15.87 -5.59
N THR A 356 12.33 15.59 -4.55
CA THR A 356 13.43 14.65 -4.56
C THR A 356 13.33 13.73 -3.35
N ILE A 357 13.55 12.43 -3.56
CA ILE A 357 13.53 11.40 -2.52
C ILE A 357 14.93 10.80 -2.44
N THR A 358 15.47 10.69 -1.21
CA THR A 358 16.73 10.01 -0.94
C THR A 358 16.45 8.76 -0.11
N ALA A 359 16.80 7.61 -0.66
CA ALA A 359 16.64 6.30 -0.02
C ALA A 359 17.71 6.07 1.07
N PRO A 360 17.53 5.07 1.97
CA PRO A 360 18.51 4.75 3.01
C PRO A 360 19.92 4.44 2.46
N ASP A 361 20.00 3.90 1.25
CA ASP A 361 21.24 3.61 0.52
C ASP A 361 21.92 4.85 -0.09
N GLN A 362 21.43 6.05 0.25
CA GLN A 362 21.89 7.35 -0.24
C GLN A 362 21.64 7.59 -1.73
N LYS A 363 20.85 6.75 -2.42
CA LYS A 363 20.43 7.05 -3.79
C LYS A 363 19.33 8.09 -3.80
N THR A 364 19.49 9.07 -4.67
CA THR A 364 18.58 10.20 -4.79
C THR A 364 17.84 10.14 -6.14
N VAL A 365 16.51 10.26 -6.09
CA VAL A 365 15.63 10.25 -7.27
C VAL A 365 14.76 11.49 -7.27
N THR A 366 14.69 12.19 -8.41
CA THR A 366 13.75 13.29 -8.61
C THR A 366 12.43 12.72 -9.13
N VAL A 367 11.33 12.98 -8.42
CA VAL A 367 9.98 12.47 -8.74
C VAL A 367 9.06 13.55 -9.32
N ALA A 368 9.42 14.82 -9.18
CA ALA A 368 8.79 15.95 -9.86
C ALA A 368 9.85 17.02 -10.17
N PRO A 369 9.74 17.75 -11.31
CA PRO A 369 8.67 17.73 -12.31
C PRO A 369 8.68 16.48 -13.23
N PRO A 370 7.56 16.17 -13.94
CA PRO A 370 6.28 16.89 -13.96
C PRO A 370 5.46 16.72 -12.68
N PHE A 371 4.44 17.58 -12.50
CA PHE A 371 3.46 17.48 -11.42
C PHE A 371 2.13 16.92 -11.94
N PRO A 372 1.36 16.13 -11.14
CA PRO A 372 1.69 15.66 -9.79
C PRO A 372 2.92 14.73 -9.77
N ALA A 373 3.58 14.61 -8.62
CA ALA A 373 4.79 13.80 -8.50
C ALA A 373 4.55 12.35 -8.93
N ALA A 374 5.49 11.79 -9.69
CA ALA A 374 5.42 10.39 -10.11
C ALA A 374 5.52 9.46 -8.89
N PRO A 375 4.77 8.34 -8.85
CA PRO A 375 4.91 7.35 -7.79
C PRO A 375 6.35 6.84 -7.67
N PHE A 376 6.87 6.80 -6.44
CA PHE A 376 8.20 6.31 -6.13
C PHE A 376 8.16 4.82 -5.79
N ALA A 377 8.73 3.98 -6.64
CA ALA A 377 8.68 2.52 -6.52
C ALA A 377 9.97 1.87 -5.97
N GLN A 378 10.98 2.66 -5.56
CA GLN A 378 12.26 2.14 -5.08
C GLN A 378 12.27 2.01 -3.55
N THR A 379 11.27 1.32 -3.01
CA THR A 379 11.04 1.09 -1.56
C THR A 379 11.54 -0.29 -1.11
N ASN A 380 12.49 -0.88 -1.84
CA ASN A 380 13.01 -2.23 -1.60
C ASN A 380 13.90 -2.34 -0.35
N THR A 381 14.38 -1.22 0.17
CA THR A 381 15.27 -1.17 1.34
C THR A 381 14.47 -0.62 2.53
N ILE A 382 14.46 -1.34 3.65
CA ILE A 382 13.87 -0.84 4.89
C ILE A 382 14.67 0.35 5.43
N GLY A 383 14.02 1.27 6.13
CA GLY A 383 14.67 2.46 6.68
C GLY A 383 13.93 3.77 6.43
N ILE A 384 14.62 4.87 6.74
CA ILE A 384 14.10 6.22 6.57
C ILE A 384 14.42 6.75 5.16
N TYR A 385 13.38 7.15 4.44
CA TYR A 385 13.45 7.84 3.16
C TYR A 385 13.26 9.34 3.39
N GLN A 386 14.21 10.15 2.92
CA GLN A 386 14.14 11.59 3.07
C GLN A 386 13.48 12.22 1.84
N VAL A 387 12.49 13.07 2.07
CA VAL A 387 11.79 13.83 1.03
C VAL A 387 12.21 15.29 1.11
N VAL A 388 12.71 15.83 0.01
CA VAL A 388 13.12 17.22 -0.12
C VAL A 388 12.27 17.87 -1.20
N GLN A 389 11.56 18.94 -0.83
CA GLN A 389 10.76 19.73 -1.75
C GLN A 389 11.33 21.15 -1.84
N GLN A 390 11.50 21.67 -3.04
CA GLN A 390 11.77 23.09 -3.26
C GLN A 390 10.43 23.80 -3.48
N VAL A 391 10.11 24.76 -2.62
CA VAL A 391 8.82 25.49 -2.62
C VAL A 391 9.12 26.97 -2.53
N HIS A 392 8.84 27.74 -3.59
CA HIS A 392 9.08 29.19 -3.62
C HIS A 392 10.52 29.57 -3.19
N GLY A 393 11.52 28.83 -3.65
CA GLY A 393 12.93 29.04 -3.30
C GLY A 393 13.33 28.60 -1.88
N GLN A 394 12.42 28.00 -1.10
CA GLN A 394 12.70 27.40 0.20
C GLN A 394 12.80 25.88 0.11
N VAL A 395 13.68 25.29 0.93
CA VAL A 395 13.82 23.84 1.02
C VAL A 395 12.97 23.32 2.18
N LYS A 396 11.98 22.50 1.87
CA LYS A 396 11.19 21.75 2.84
C LYS A 396 11.71 20.32 2.92
N ARG A 397 11.91 19.85 4.15
CA ARG A 397 12.45 18.51 4.43
C ARG A 397 11.42 17.73 5.20
N GLY A 398 11.13 16.54 4.71
CA GLY A 398 10.39 15.55 5.45
C GLY A 398 10.93 14.15 5.23
N ALA A 399 10.23 13.14 5.74
CA ALA A 399 10.64 11.76 5.63
C ALA A 399 9.46 10.79 5.68
N PHE A 400 9.66 9.54 5.28
CA PHE A 400 8.77 8.42 5.61
C PHE A 400 9.63 7.20 5.95
N ALA A 401 9.05 6.24 6.67
CA ALA A 401 9.70 4.99 7.06
C ALA A 401 9.16 3.84 6.22
N VAL A 402 10.05 2.99 5.72
CA VAL A 402 9.69 1.72 5.11
C VAL A 402 10.04 0.60 6.07
N ASN A 403 9.06 -0.20 6.44
CA ASN A 403 9.20 -1.32 7.37
C ASN A 403 8.42 -2.54 6.88
N LEU A 404 8.93 -3.73 7.19
CA LEU A 404 8.29 -4.98 6.76
C LEU A 404 6.92 -5.17 7.43
N PHE A 405 6.90 -5.20 8.76
CA PHE A 405 5.71 -5.35 9.60
C PHE A 405 4.70 -6.39 9.09
N ASP A 406 5.19 -7.50 8.54
CA ASP A 406 4.33 -8.56 8.00
C ASP A 406 4.44 -9.86 8.82
N PRO A 407 3.41 -10.16 9.63
CA PRO A 407 3.34 -11.40 10.39
C PRO A 407 3.33 -12.69 9.55
N GLN A 408 2.90 -12.63 8.28
CA GLN A 408 2.87 -13.78 7.38
C GLN A 408 4.27 -14.10 6.88
N GLN A 409 5.01 -13.09 6.40
CA GLN A 409 6.42 -13.28 6.00
C GLN A 409 7.33 -13.66 7.18
N SER A 410 7.08 -13.14 8.39
CA SER A 410 7.84 -13.52 9.58
C SER A 410 7.54 -14.94 10.09
N ARG A 411 6.45 -15.58 9.62
CA ARG A 411 6.16 -17.00 9.92
C ARG A 411 6.81 -17.90 8.87
N LEU A 412 8.00 -18.40 9.19
CA LEU A 412 8.79 -19.20 8.25
C LEU A 412 8.26 -20.64 8.04
N ALA A 413 7.44 -21.14 8.96
CA ALA A 413 6.80 -22.44 8.86
C ALA A 413 5.83 -22.48 7.67
N PRO A 414 6.12 -23.25 6.60
CA PRO A 414 5.32 -23.18 5.40
C PRO A 414 3.90 -23.72 5.59
N ALA A 415 2.94 -23.09 4.92
CA ALA A 415 1.53 -23.43 4.97
C ALA A 415 1.28 -24.90 4.58
N SER A 416 0.37 -25.54 5.31
CA SER A 416 0.03 -26.96 5.10
C SER A 416 -0.71 -27.20 3.79
N GLN A 417 -1.41 -26.19 3.27
CA GLN A 417 -2.15 -26.23 2.01
C GLN A 417 -2.07 -24.86 1.35
N LEU A 418 -2.08 -24.84 0.01
CA LEU A 418 -2.18 -23.61 -0.75
C LEU A 418 -3.64 -23.12 -0.73
N PRO A 419 -3.92 -21.82 -0.56
CA PRO A 419 -5.28 -21.24 -0.56
C PRO A 419 -5.91 -21.19 -1.97
N VAL A 420 -5.90 -22.34 -2.66
CA VAL A 420 -6.44 -22.56 -4.00
C VAL A 420 -7.28 -23.83 -3.96
N ALA A 421 -8.54 -23.73 -4.38
CA ALA A 421 -9.45 -24.86 -4.46
C ALA A 421 -8.88 -25.96 -5.37
N HIS A 422 -8.98 -27.21 -4.93
CA HIS A 422 -8.45 -28.37 -5.64
C HIS A 422 -6.92 -28.34 -5.88
N SER A 423 -6.17 -27.60 -5.06
CA SER A 423 -4.72 -27.72 -5.04
C SER A 423 -4.29 -29.09 -4.47
N SER A 424 -3.15 -29.60 -4.96
CA SER A 424 -2.57 -30.86 -4.54
C SER A 424 -1.09 -30.68 -4.23
N ASP A 425 -0.55 -31.40 -3.25
CA ASP A 425 0.89 -31.37 -2.99
C ASP A 425 1.65 -31.95 -4.18
N PHE A 426 2.72 -31.27 -4.60
CA PHE A 426 3.59 -31.77 -5.64
C PHE A 426 4.40 -32.95 -5.11
N SER A 427 4.26 -34.11 -5.75
CA SER A 427 5.05 -35.31 -5.46
C SER A 427 5.98 -35.63 -6.64
N PRO A 428 7.30 -35.45 -6.50
CA PRO A 428 8.25 -35.79 -7.56
C PRO A 428 8.27 -37.31 -7.76
N GLY A 429 7.55 -37.78 -8.78
CA GLY A 429 7.48 -39.22 -9.10
C GLY A 429 6.19 -39.69 -9.79
N ASN A 430 5.13 -38.88 -9.84
CA ASN A 430 3.84 -39.31 -10.38
C ASN A 430 3.69 -39.23 -11.92
N ASN A 431 4.80 -39.15 -12.67
CA ASN A 431 4.82 -39.60 -14.07
C ASN A 431 4.81 -41.14 -14.18
N ALA A 432 4.35 -41.85 -13.15
CA ALA A 432 3.90 -43.21 -13.32
C ALA A 432 2.59 -43.16 -14.10
N VAL A 433 2.67 -43.45 -15.40
CA VAL A 433 1.58 -44.18 -16.08
C VAL A 433 1.02 -45.17 -15.07
N PRO A 434 -0.31 -45.21 -14.80
CA PRO A 434 -0.88 -46.04 -13.75
C PRO A 434 -0.24 -47.42 -13.82
N ARG A 435 0.43 -47.88 -12.76
CA ARG A 435 1.20 -49.15 -12.73
C ARG A 435 0.40 -50.32 -13.31
N VAL A 436 -0.92 -50.25 -13.14
CA VAL A 436 -1.93 -51.12 -13.75
C VAL A 436 -1.74 -51.28 -15.27
N LEU A 437 -1.60 -50.21 -16.06
CA LEU A 437 -1.44 -50.28 -17.52
C LEU A 437 -0.11 -50.91 -17.96
N ARG A 438 0.92 -50.89 -17.10
CA ARG A 438 2.25 -51.43 -17.41
C ARG A 438 2.34 -52.95 -17.16
N GLU A 439 1.48 -53.50 -16.31
CA GLU A 439 1.47 -54.92 -15.94
C GLU A 439 0.53 -55.78 -16.80
N ILE A 440 -0.56 -55.25 -17.36
CA ILE A 440 -1.50 -56.01 -18.22
C ILE A 440 -1.13 -56.01 -19.71
N TRP A 441 -0.37 -55.02 -20.19
CA TRP A 441 0.00 -54.93 -21.61
C TRP A 441 0.74 -56.17 -22.14
N PRO A 442 1.69 -56.81 -21.39
CA PRO A 442 2.30 -58.06 -21.82
C PRO A 442 1.30 -59.19 -22.00
N TRP A 443 0.27 -59.27 -21.14
CA TRP A 443 -0.77 -60.30 -21.20
C TRP A 443 -1.74 -60.06 -22.36
N ILE A 444 -2.12 -58.82 -22.62
CA ILE A 444 -2.95 -58.45 -23.78
C ILE A 444 -2.18 -58.72 -25.08
N ALA A 445 -0.89 -58.39 -25.14
CA ALA A 445 -0.02 -58.69 -26.28
C ALA A 445 0.14 -60.20 -26.49
N ALA A 446 0.31 -60.98 -25.41
CA ALA A 446 0.38 -62.44 -25.47
C ALA A 446 -0.94 -63.08 -25.94
N LEU A 447 -2.09 -62.56 -25.48
CA LEU A 447 -3.41 -63.00 -25.92
C LEU A 447 -3.61 -62.73 -27.42
N LEU A 448 -3.28 -61.52 -27.90
CA LEU A 448 -3.36 -61.18 -29.32
C LEU A 448 -2.43 -62.05 -30.17
N LEU A 449 -1.21 -62.33 -29.68
CA LEU A 449 -0.28 -63.23 -30.36
C LEU A 449 -0.82 -64.66 -30.42
N LEU A 450 -1.47 -65.13 -29.36
CA LEU A 450 -2.09 -66.45 -29.33
C LEU A 450 -3.29 -66.55 -30.29
N ILE A 451 -4.11 -65.51 -30.37
CA ILE A 451 -5.19 -65.41 -31.37
C ILE A 451 -4.60 -65.47 -32.78
N LEU A 452 -3.52 -64.73 -33.04
CA LEU A 452 -2.86 -64.72 -34.35
C LEU A 452 -2.24 -66.09 -34.70
N CYS A 453 -1.67 -66.79 -33.73
CA CYS A 453 -1.17 -68.17 -33.89
C CYS A 453 -2.31 -69.17 -34.15
N ILE A 454 -3.46 -69.01 -33.49
CA ILE A 454 -4.65 -69.86 -33.71
C ILE A 454 -5.24 -69.58 -35.09
N GLU A 455 -5.39 -68.31 -35.49
CA GLU A 455 -5.81 -67.95 -36.84
C GLU A 455 -4.86 -68.55 -37.87
N TRP A 456 -3.55 -68.41 -37.68
CA TRP A 456 -2.57 -68.99 -38.58
C TRP A 456 -2.66 -70.52 -38.64
N TRP A 457 -2.91 -71.17 -37.49
CA TRP A 457 -3.09 -72.62 -37.44
C TRP A 457 -4.38 -73.08 -38.15
N LEU A 458 -5.50 -72.39 -37.94
CA LEU A 458 -6.76 -72.65 -38.64
C LEU A 458 -6.63 -72.38 -40.14
N PHE A 459 -5.96 -71.29 -40.53
CA PHE A 459 -5.65 -70.98 -41.92
C PHE A 459 -4.75 -72.04 -42.55
N SER A 460 -3.74 -72.55 -41.82
CA SER A 460 -2.85 -73.62 -42.29
C SER A 460 -3.55 -74.98 -42.43
N ARG A 461 -4.61 -75.23 -41.67
CA ARG A 461 -5.46 -76.43 -41.78
C ARG A 461 -6.49 -76.32 -42.89
N GLY A 462 -7.00 -75.11 -43.18
CA GLY A 462 -7.89 -74.83 -44.31
C GLY A 462 -7.26 -75.10 -45.69
N TYR A 463 -5.93 -74.98 -45.82
CA TYR A 463 -5.21 -75.23 -47.07
C TYR A 463 -4.89 -76.72 -47.35
N ARG A 464 -5.21 -77.66 -46.46
CA ARG A 464 -4.95 -79.10 -46.68
C ARG A 464 -6.17 -79.93 -47.14
N GLN A 465 -7.35 -79.31 -47.35
CA GLN A 465 -8.54 -80.03 -47.85
C GLN A 465 -9.17 -79.48 -49.14
N GLN A 466 -8.56 -78.48 -49.80
CA GLN A 466 -8.90 -78.12 -51.18
C GLN A 466 -7.63 -77.96 -52.01
N GLY A 467 -7.10 -79.10 -52.48
CA GLY A 467 -5.89 -79.15 -53.31
C GLY A 467 -5.65 -80.52 -53.94
N SER A 468 -6.72 -81.25 -54.28
CA SER A 468 -6.66 -82.44 -55.12
C SER A 468 -7.78 -82.38 -56.15
N ALA A 469 -7.64 -81.48 -57.12
CA ALA A 469 -8.26 -81.60 -58.43
C ALA A 469 -7.44 -80.82 -59.46
N ALA A 470 -6.88 -81.59 -60.39
CA ALA A 470 -6.52 -81.21 -61.75
C ALA A 470 -5.35 -80.21 -61.97
N THR A 471 -4.15 -80.79 -62.01
CA THR A 471 -3.17 -80.51 -63.08
C THR A 471 -3.76 -80.87 -64.43
N ALA A 472 -4.08 -79.86 -65.26
CA ALA A 472 -4.02 -79.97 -66.72
C ALA A 472 -3.94 -78.57 -67.36
N ALA A 473 -2.72 -78.22 -67.77
CA ALA A 473 -2.39 -77.52 -69.01
C ALA A 473 -2.78 -76.04 -69.24
N SER A 474 -1.74 -75.30 -69.65
CA SER A 474 -1.73 -74.42 -70.83
C SER A 474 -1.82 -72.89 -70.62
N LYS A 475 -0.62 -72.28 -70.67
CA LYS A 475 -0.22 -71.16 -71.55
C LYS A 475 -1.09 -69.88 -71.63
N SER A 476 -0.42 -68.80 -71.18
CA SER A 476 -0.03 -67.61 -71.96
C SER A 476 -0.93 -66.36 -71.97
N LYS A 477 -0.21 -65.22 -71.83
CA LYS A 477 -0.51 -63.84 -72.24
C LYS A 477 -1.74 -63.21 -71.57
N GLY A 478 -1.63 -62.20 -70.72
CA GLY A 478 -0.80 -61.00 -70.82
C GLY A 478 -1.70 -59.89 -71.36
N ASP A 479 -2.07 -58.92 -70.52
CA ASP A 479 -2.00 -57.50 -70.90
C ASP A 479 -2.17 -56.58 -69.69
N TRP A 480 -1.37 -55.52 -69.69
CA TRP A 480 -1.41 -54.42 -68.75
C TRP A 480 -2.31 -53.34 -69.33
N SER A 481 -3.24 -52.81 -68.55
CA SER A 481 -3.82 -51.49 -68.84
C SER A 481 -4.17 -50.75 -67.55
N THR A 482 -3.24 -49.93 -67.10
CA THR A 482 -3.51 -48.76 -66.24
C THR A 482 -2.62 -47.62 -66.72
N ALA A 483 -3.23 -46.53 -67.15
CA ALA A 483 -2.81 -45.15 -66.87
C ALA A 483 -3.47 -44.18 -67.85
N THR A 484 -4.40 -43.35 -67.34
CA THR A 484 -4.56 -42.00 -67.88
C THR A 484 -5.11 -41.04 -66.82
N ARG A 485 -4.49 -39.85 -66.77
CA ARG A 485 -4.98 -38.54 -66.30
C ARG A 485 -4.73 -38.10 -64.83
N LEU A 486 -3.70 -37.26 -64.70
CA LEU A 486 -3.66 -35.97 -63.96
C LEU A 486 -4.81 -35.03 -64.43
N PRO A 487 -5.09 -33.83 -63.84
CA PRO A 487 -4.38 -33.05 -62.80
C PRO A 487 -5.32 -32.46 -61.71
N GLY A 488 -4.83 -31.59 -60.81
CA GLY A 488 -5.69 -30.56 -60.20
C GLY A 488 -5.35 -30.07 -58.79
N SER A 489 -4.76 -28.87 -58.74
CA SER A 489 -4.60 -27.95 -57.61
C SER A 489 -5.91 -27.32 -57.09
N ALA A 490 -5.99 -26.96 -55.79
CA ALA A 490 -6.56 -25.71 -55.21
C ALA A 490 -6.71 -25.85 -53.66
N TRP A 491 -5.94 -25.13 -52.84
CA TRP A 491 -6.22 -23.83 -52.18
C TRP A 491 -7.24 -23.80 -51.02
N GLN A 492 -6.85 -23.03 -49.98
CA GLN A 492 -7.55 -22.47 -48.79
C GLN A 492 -7.16 -23.16 -47.47
N ARG A 493 -6.67 -22.48 -46.42
CA ARG A 493 -6.40 -21.07 -46.08
C ARG A 493 -5.20 -21.03 -45.13
#